data_AF-A0A5E4DJJ3-F1
#
_entry.id   AF-A0A5E4DJJ3-F1
#
_cell.length_a   1.000
_cell.length_b   1.000
_cell.length_c   1.000
_cell.angle_alpha   90.00
_cell.angle_beta   90.00
_cell.angle_gamma   90.00
#
_symmetry.space_group_name_H-M   'P 1'
#
loop_
_entity.id
_entity.type
_entity.pdbx_description
1 polymer ?
#
loop_
_entity_poly.entity_id
_entity_poly.type
_entity_poly.pdbx_seq_one_letter_code
_entity_poly.pdbx_strand_id
1 'polypeptide(L)' 'MRSLGDQVRDWHLGAQAVARGDWGSALRLFSGISEQPARIRFNVGCVHLLAGDPEAALR' A
#
# COMPACT_ATOMS: atom_id res chain seq x y z
N MET A 1 15.63 6.01 9.65
CA MET A 1 15.14 4.82 8.90
C MET A 1 14.03 4.19 9.72
N ARG A 2 12.90 3.79 9.11
CA ARG A 2 11.84 3.06 9.84
C ARG A 2 12.33 1.66 10.19
N SER A 3 12.04 1.19 11.40
CA SER A 3 12.41 -0.16 11.80
C SER A 3 11.63 -1.22 11.01
N LEU A 4 12.09 -2.48 11.02
CA LEU A 4 11.32 -3.58 10.45
C LEU A 4 9.93 -3.70 11.10
N GLY A 5 9.83 -3.46 12.40
CA GLY A 5 8.57 -3.48 13.14
C GLY A 5 7.59 -2.40 12.67
N ASP A 6 8.09 -1.19 12.36
CA ASP A 6 7.26 -0.11 11.81
C ASP A 6 6.74 -0.48 10.42
N GLN A 7 7.59 -1.08 9.58
CA GLN A 7 7.20 -1.50 8.23
C GLN A 7 6.14 -2.61 8.25
N VAL A 8 6.27 -3.58 9.15
CA VAL A 8 5.26 -4.64 9.34
C VAL A 8 3.93 -4.06 9.84
N ARG A 9 4.00 -3.09 10.76
CA ARG A 9 2.81 -2.38 11.25
C ARG A 9 2.12 -1.63 10.11
N ASP A 10 2.86 -0.86 9.32
CA ASP A 10 2.30 -0.09 8.20
C ASP A 10 1.65 -1.01 7.15
N TRP A 11 2.28 -2.16 6.87
CA TRP A 11 1.67 -3.17 6.00
C TRP A 11 0.35 -3.68 6.57
N HIS A 12 0.31 -4.08 7.84
CA HIS A 12 -0.91 -4.55 8.48
C HIS A 12 -2.03 -3.49 8.44
N LEU A 13 -1.71 -2.24 8.78
CA LEU A 13 -2.67 -1.14 8.73
C LEU A 13 -3.15 -0.86 7.30
N GLY A 14 -2.26 -0.96 6.31
CA GLY A 14 -2.63 -0.81 4.90
C GLY A 14 -3.60 -1.89 4.44
N ALA A 15 -3.36 -3.15 4.82
CA ALA A 15 -4.28 -4.25 4.54
C ALA A 15 -5.66 -4.06 5.19
N GLN A 16 -5.71 -3.55 6.42
CA GLN A 16 -6.98 -3.19 7.06
C GLN A 16 -7.69 -2.03 6.35
N ALA A 17 -6.96 -1.04 5.83
CA ALA A 17 -7.54 0.06 5.06
C ALA A 17 -8.15 -0.45 3.74
N VAL A 18 -7.46 -1.37 3.05
CA VAL A 18 -8.01 -2.08 1.88
C VAL A 18 -9.31 -2.80 2.21
N ALA A 19 -9.34 -3.55 3.32
CA ALA A 19 -10.55 -4.27 3.74
C ALA A 19 -11.75 -3.35 4.02
N ARG A 20 -11.51 -2.08 4.37
CA ARG A 20 -12.55 -1.06 4.60
C ARG A 20 -12.91 -0.25 3.35
N GLY A 21 -12.23 -0.44 2.23
CA GLY A 21 -12.41 0.41 1.05
C GLY A 21 -11.74 1.79 1.16
N ASP A 22 -10.88 2.00 2.15
CA ASP A 22 -10.16 3.27 2.33
C ASP A 22 -8.87 3.27 1.52
N TRP A 23 -9.02 3.46 0.21
CA TRP A 23 -7.92 3.42 -0.76
C TRP A 23 -6.87 4.49 -0.49
N GLY A 24 -7.29 5.69 -0.08
CA GLY A 24 -6.38 6.79 0.23
C GLY A 24 -5.47 6.48 1.41
N SER A 25 -6.00 5.91 2.49
CA SER A 25 -5.17 5.46 3.61
C SER A 25 -4.28 4.28 3.23
N ALA A 26 -4.79 3.33 2.45
CA ALA A 26 -4.01 2.17 2.00
C ALA A 26 -2.78 2.60 1.19
N LEU A 27 -2.95 3.51 0.22
CA LEU A 27 -1.85 4.04 -0.60
C LEU A 27 -0.82 4.77 0.27
N ARG A 28 -1.24 5.65 1.18
CA ARG A 28 -0.31 6.36 2.07
C ARG A 28 0.53 5.41 2.93
N LEU A 29 -0.09 4.33 3.43
CA LEU A 29 0.59 3.35 4.28
C LEU A 29 1.60 2.51 3.48
N PHE A 30 1.21 2.00 2.32
CA PHE A 30 2.11 1.21 1.48
C PHE A 30 3.26 2.01 0.89
N SER A 31 3.01 3.25 0.43
CA SER A 31 4.06 4.12 -0.11
C SER A 31 5.07 4.59 0.97
N GLY A 32 4.73 4.48 2.25
CA GLY A 32 5.63 4.78 3.37
C GLY A 32 6.66 3.70 3.68
N ILE A 33 6.57 2.51 3.05
CA ILE A 33 7.50 1.39 3.25
C ILE A 33 8.70 1.58 2.33
N SER A 34 9.83 1.99 2.90
CA SER A 34 11.01 2.50 2.19
C SER A 34 11.73 1.51 1.27
N GLU A 35 11.75 0.23 1.60
CA GLU A 35 12.21 -0.82 0.69
C GLU A 35 10.98 -1.47 0.10
N GLN A 36 10.34 -0.85 -0.91
CA GLN A 36 9.14 -1.42 -1.55
C GLN A 36 9.53 -2.71 -2.28
N PRO A 37 9.42 -3.91 -1.66
CA PRO A 37 9.73 -5.14 -2.35
C PRO A 37 8.64 -5.34 -3.40
N ALA A 38 8.85 -6.23 -4.37
CA ALA A 38 7.85 -6.48 -5.41
C ALA A 38 6.42 -6.71 -4.85
N ARG A 39 6.32 -7.33 -3.66
CA ARG A 39 5.06 -7.53 -2.93
C ARG A 39 4.31 -6.23 -2.57
N ILE A 40 5.02 -5.18 -2.18
CA ILE A 40 4.38 -3.90 -1.79
C ILE A 40 3.96 -3.14 -3.03
N ARG A 41 4.80 -3.10 -4.08
CA ARG A 41 4.41 -2.51 -5.38
C ARG A 41 3.20 -3.20 -5.98
N PHE A 42 3.13 -4.53 -5.88
CA PHE A 42 1.95 -5.29 -6.30
C PHE A 42 0.70 -4.85 -5.53
N ASN A 43 0.77 -4.74 -4.20
CA ASN A 43 -0.36 -4.25 -3.40
C ASN A 43 -0.76 -2.81 -3.76
N VAL A 44 0.19 -1.91 -4.00
CA VAL A 44 -0.08 -0.53 -4.45
C VAL A 44 -0.83 -0.52 -5.79
N GLY A 45 -0.36 -1.31 -6.77
CA GLY A 45 -1.04 -1.47 -8.05
C GLY A 45 -2.47 -2.00 -7.88
N CYS A 46 -2.68 -3.03 -7.05
CA CYS A 46 -4.01 -3.54 -6.73
C CYS A 46 -4.92 -2.47 -6.10
N VAL A 47 -4.40 -1.64 -5.19
CA VAL A 47 -5.20 -0.56 -4.59
C VAL A 47 -5.59 0.48 -5.63
N HIS A 48 -4.69 0.84 -6.54
CA HIS A 48 -5.02 1.75 -7.65
C HIS A 48 -6.10 1.17 -8.57
N LEU A 49 -6.03 -0.12 -8.90
CA LEU A 49 -7.08 -0.81 -9.67
C LEU A 49 -8.43 -0.81 -8.93
N LEU A 50 -8.43 -1.12 -7.63
CA LEU A 50 -9.66 -1.10 -6.81
C LEU A 50 -10.24 0.31 -6.64
N ALA A 51 -9.39 1.33 -6.65
CA ALA A 51 -9.78 2.73 -6.61
C ALA A 51 -10.29 3.27 -7.96
N GLY A 52 -10.24 2.47 -9.03
CA GLY A 52 -10.65 2.88 -10.37
C GLY A 52 -9.63 3.76 -11.10
N ASP A 53 -8.35 3.70 -10.72
CA ASP A 53 -7.24 4.46 -11.32
C ASP A 53 -6.19 3.51 -11.95
N PRO A 54 -6.49 2.91 -13.12
CA PRO A 54 -5.61 1.93 -13.75
C PRO A 54 -4.30 2.53 -14.26
N GLU A 55 -4.28 3.81 -14.63
CA GLU A 55 -3.06 4.49 -15.08
C GLU A 55 -2.06 4.66 -13.92
N ALA A 56 -2.54 4.93 -12.70
CA ALA A 56 -1.68 4.94 -11.53
C ALA A 56 -1.18 3.54 -11.14
N ALA A 57 -1.91 2.47 -11.48
CA ALA A 57 -1.50 1.11 -11.15
C ALA A 57 -0.26 0.62 -11.95
N LEU A 58 0.08 1.29 -13.06
CA LEU A 58 1.19 0.93 -13.94
C LEU A 58 2.51 1.65 -13.62
N ARG A 59 2.50 2.58 -12.66
CA ARG A 59 3.68 3.36 -12.23
C ARG A 59 4.45 2.66 -11.11
#